data_AF-A0AAV5H4J9-F1
#
_entry.id   AF-A0AAV5H4J9-F1
#
_cell.length_a   1.000
_cell.length_b   1.000
_cell.length_c   1.000
_cell.angle_alpha   90.00
_cell.angle_beta   90.00
_cell.angle_gamma   90.00
#
_symmetry.space_group_name_H-M   'P 1'
#
loop_
_entity.id
_entity.type
_entity.pdbx_description
1 polymer ?
#
loop_
_entity_poly.entity_id
_entity_poly.type
_entity_poly.pdbx_seq_one_letter_code
_entity_poly.pdbx_strand_id
1 'polypeptide(L)'
;MKKNNKKYLFTAVLLVSALLTGCGKDAELDKFYGEMEDFTTQVNASFDTLNNVDPESETSVEDMLAAMDDLAAKFTLLAEIDVPRQFSAVEDLADEAGEYMAEAASLYREAYGGEEYNENVASAALEYYNRAVKRLDYISQILQGELPTDASITIITENEAPGFKEDSQEDSGNTGDPDGEPEGTDTPSESVPSE
;
A
#
# COMPACT_ATOMS: atom_id res chain seq x y z
N MET A 1 24.85 -8.54 25.31
CA MET A 1 23.81 -7.75 24.61
C MET A 1 23.07 -8.68 23.68
N LYS A 2 21.74 -8.79 23.81
CA LYS A 2 20.91 -9.71 23.02
C LYS A 2 20.41 -8.92 21.82
N LYS A 3 20.92 -9.21 20.61
CA LYS A 3 20.52 -8.55 19.37
C LYS A 3 19.18 -9.15 18.94
N ASN A 4 18.11 -8.37 19.03
CA ASN A 4 16.77 -8.80 18.63
C ASN A 4 16.68 -8.66 17.11
N ASN A 5 16.93 -9.75 16.38
CA ASN A 5 16.72 -9.81 14.94
C ASN A 5 15.22 -9.93 14.67
N LYS A 6 14.52 -8.80 14.56
CA LYS A 6 13.16 -8.78 13.99
C LYS A 6 13.32 -9.03 12.49
N LYS A 7 13.09 -10.28 12.06
CA LYS A 7 12.84 -10.57 10.65
C LYS A 7 11.47 -9.98 10.31
N TYR A 8 11.44 -8.88 9.57
CA TYR A 8 10.20 -8.36 8.99
C TYR A 8 9.88 -9.23 7.78
N LEU A 9 9.02 -10.22 8.01
CA LEU A 9 8.54 -11.12 6.97
C LEU A 9 7.32 -10.45 6.33
N PHE A 10 7.53 -9.67 5.27
CA PHE A 10 6.45 -9.15 4.42
C PHE A 10 6.18 -10.18 3.32
N THR A 11 5.23 -11.09 3.58
CA THR A 11 4.68 -11.96 2.53
C THR A 11 3.48 -11.24 1.93
N ALA A 12 3.63 -10.68 0.73
CA ALA A 12 2.51 -10.13 -0.03
C ALA A 12 1.75 -11.31 -0.67
N VAL A 13 0.72 -11.81 0.02
CA VAL A 13 -0.22 -12.80 -0.53
C VAL A 13 -1.40 -12.04 -1.12
N LEU A 14 -1.41 -11.89 -2.44
CA LEU A 14 -2.53 -11.33 -3.19
C LEU A 14 -3.53 -12.45 -3.51
N LEU A 15 -4.49 -12.69 -2.62
CA LEU A 15 -5.52 -13.73 -2.79
C LEU A 15 -6.71 -13.17 -3.59
N VAL A 16 -6.68 -13.36 -4.91
CA VAL A 16 -7.83 -13.03 -5.78
C VAL A 16 -8.91 -14.10 -5.60
N SER A 17 -10.01 -13.74 -4.93
CA SER A 17 -11.17 -14.61 -4.76
C SER A 17 -12.00 -14.62 -6.04
N ALA A 18 -11.87 -15.67 -6.86
CA ALA A 18 -12.62 -15.83 -8.10
C ALA A 18 -14.13 -15.95 -7.85
N LEU A 19 -14.87 -14.85 -7.98
CA LEU A 19 -16.33 -14.81 -7.95
C LEU A 19 -16.90 -14.40 -9.31
N LEU A 20 -16.71 -15.20 -10.37
CA LEU A 20 -17.42 -14.96 -11.63
C LEU A 20 -17.88 -16.26 -12.28
N THR A 21 -19.02 -16.79 -11.82
CA THR A 21 -19.85 -17.71 -12.60
C THR A 21 -20.66 -16.90 -13.62
N GLY A 22 -20.04 -16.55 -14.75
CA GLY A 22 -20.70 -15.88 -15.87
C GLY A 22 -19.92 -16.05 -17.17
N CYS A 23 -20.27 -17.07 -17.96
CA CYS A 23 -19.64 -17.38 -19.25
C CYS A 23 -19.52 -16.13 -20.16
N GLY A 24 -18.28 -15.70 -20.39
CA GLY A 24 -17.85 -15.07 -21.64
C GLY A 24 -17.76 -13.55 -21.68
N LYS A 25 -17.71 -12.83 -20.55
CA LYS A 25 -17.78 -11.36 -20.57
C LYS A 25 -16.53 -10.57 -20.21
N ASP A 26 -15.39 -11.15 -19.87
CA ASP A 26 -14.27 -10.26 -19.52
C ASP A 26 -12.86 -10.82 -19.78
N ALA A 27 -12.55 -11.03 -21.06
CA ALA A 27 -11.21 -11.43 -21.50
C ALA A 27 -10.11 -10.41 -21.10
N GLU A 28 -10.48 -9.13 -20.96
CA GLU A 28 -9.60 -8.08 -20.44
C GLU A 28 -9.30 -8.31 -18.94
N LEU A 29 -10.33 -8.60 -18.16
CA LEU A 29 -10.19 -8.88 -16.73
C LEU A 29 -9.46 -10.21 -16.45
N ASP A 30 -9.75 -11.25 -17.24
CA ASP A 30 -9.06 -12.53 -17.15
C ASP A 30 -7.57 -12.37 -17.48
N LYS A 31 -7.23 -11.55 -18.49
CA LYS A 31 -5.84 -11.21 -18.82
C LYS A 31 -5.19 -10.47 -17.66
N PHE A 32 -5.81 -9.40 -17.16
CA PHE A 32 -5.29 -8.59 -16.08
C PHE A 32 -5.01 -9.41 -14.82
N TYR A 33 -5.95 -10.25 -14.37
CA TYR A 33 -5.74 -11.10 -13.20
C TYR A 33 -4.65 -12.15 -13.43
N GLY A 34 -4.55 -12.72 -14.64
CA GLY A 34 -3.46 -13.63 -15.00
C GLY A 34 -2.09 -12.96 -14.93
N GLU A 35 -1.96 -11.74 -15.48
CA GLU A 35 -0.73 -10.96 -15.43
C GLU A 35 -0.36 -10.55 -14.00
N MET A 36 -1.33 -10.17 -13.17
CA MET A 36 -1.11 -9.87 -11.76
C MET A 36 -0.71 -11.11 -10.94
N GLU A 37 -1.25 -12.29 -11.25
CA GLU A 37 -0.84 -13.56 -10.62
C GLU A 37 0.60 -13.94 -11.01
N ASP A 38 0.94 -13.82 -12.29
CA ASP A 38 2.29 -14.05 -12.80
C ASP A 38 3.30 -13.07 -12.19
N PHE A 39 2.95 -11.79 -12.11
CA PHE A 39 3.76 -10.78 -11.42
C PHE A 39 3.93 -11.13 -9.94
N THR A 40 2.84 -11.46 -9.24
CA THR A 40 2.87 -11.78 -7.79
C THR A 40 3.76 -12.99 -7.53
N THR A 41 3.73 -14.00 -8.38
CA THR A 41 4.60 -15.18 -8.29
C THR A 41 6.07 -14.79 -8.45
N GLN A 42 6.37 -13.98 -9.48
CA GLN A 42 7.74 -13.57 -9.77
C GLN A 42 8.31 -12.64 -8.70
N VAL A 43 7.57 -11.63 -8.26
CA VAL A 43 8.03 -10.65 -7.27
C VAL A 43 8.25 -11.31 -5.90
N ASN A 44 7.42 -12.28 -5.52
CA ASN A 44 7.65 -13.05 -4.29
C ASN A 44 8.93 -13.88 -4.35
N ALA A 45 9.25 -14.48 -5.50
CA ALA A 45 10.53 -15.17 -5.68
C ALA A 45 11.73 -14.21 -5.59
N SER A 46 11.60 -12.98 -6.11
CA SER A 46 12.61 -11.92 -5.98
C SER A 46 12.76 -11.45 -4.53
N PHE A 47 11.66 -11.27 -3.79
CA PHE A 47 11.71 -10.96 -2.36
C PHE A 47 12.36 -12.09 -1.55
N ASP A 48 12.04 -13.35 -1.85
CA ASP A 48 12.67 -14.50 -1.21
C ASP A 48 14.18 -14.53 -1.49
N THR A 49 14.60 -14.21 -2.72
CA THR A 49 16.01 -14.10 -3.07
C THR A 49 16.70 -13.04 -2.21
N LEU A 50 16.13 -11.83 -2.14
CA LEU A 50 16.66 -10.76 -1.29
C LEU A 50 16.74 -11.16 0.19
N ASN A 51 15.66 -11.74 0.74
CA ASN A 51 15.55 -12.10 2.15
C ASN A 51 16.50 -13.22 2.57
N ASN A 52 16.99 -13.99 1.60
CA ASN A 52 17.92 -15.11 1.82
C ASN A 52 19.38 -14.78 1.49
N VAL A 53 19.71 -13.53 1.14
CA VAL A 53 21.10 -13.08 1.03
C VAL A 53 21.82 -13.34 2.35
N ASP A 54 22.95 -14.05 2.29
CA ASP A 54 23.78 -14.33 3.47
C ASP A 54 24.67 -13.12 3.78
N PRO A 55 24.43 -12.40 4.90
CA PRO A 55 25.21 -11.21 5.24
C PRO A 55 26.67 -11.52 5.61
N GLU A 56 27.02 -12.77 5.90
CA GLU A 56 28.38 -13.18 6.25
C GLU A 56 29.18 -13.69 5.04
N SER A 57 28.54 -13.77 3.85
CA SER A 57 29.22 -14.14 2.60
C SER A 57 30.16 -13.04 2.12
N GLU A 58 31.27 -13.42 1.50
CA GLU A 58 32.19 -12.51 0.79
C GLU A 58 31.49 -11.75 -0.35
N THR A 59 30.41 -12.31 -0.90
CA THR A 59 29.60 -11.73 -1.98
C THR A 59 28.32 -11.03 -1.50
N SER A 60 28.10 -10.92 -0.18
CA SER A 60 26.85 -10.45 0.42
C SER A 60 26.31 -9.14 -0.19
N VAL A 61 27.18 -8.15 -0.40
CA VAL A 61 26.81 -6.87 -1.01
C VAL A 61 26.43 -7.03 -2.48
N GLU A 62 27.20 -7.78 -3.26
CA GLU A 62 26.91 -8.02 -4.68
C GLU A 62 25.59 -8.77 -4.85
N ASP A 63 25.35 -9.80 -4.03
CA ASP A 63 24.13 -10.59 -4.03
C ASP A 63 22.90 -9.74 -3.66
N MET A 64 23.03 -8.86 -2.65
CA MET A 64 21.98 -7.90 -2.29
C MET A 64 21.67 -6.92 -3.43
N LEU A 65 22.70 -6.35 -4.07
CA LEU A 65 22.50 -5.40 -5.17
C LEU A 65 21.88 -6.07 -6.40
N ALA A 66 22.27 -7.31 -6.70
CA ALA A 66 21.65 -8.09 -7.76
C ALA A 66 20.18 -8.41 -7.45
N ALA A 67 19.84 -8.73 -6.20
CA ALA A 67 18.47 -8.96 -5.78
C ALA A 67 17.61 -7.68 -5.86
N MET A 68 18.19 -6.50 -5.53
CA MET A 68 17.53 -5.21 -5.71
C MET A 68 17.22 -4.90 -7.17
N ASP A 69 18.16 -5.16 -8.08
CA ASP A 69 17.94 -4.97 -9.52
C ASP A 69 16.85 -5.90 -10.07
N ASP A 70 16.82 -7.16 -9.64
CA ASP A 70 15.78 -8.09 -10.05
C ASP A 70 14.41 -7.66 -9.54
N LEU A 71 14.32 -7.17 -8.29
CA LEU A 71 13.09 -6.57 -7.75
C LEU A 71 12.66 -5.34 -8.57
N ALA A 72 13.57 -4.42 -8.88
CA ALA A 72 13.27 -3.26 -9.71
C ALA A 72 12.71 -3.69 -11.07
N ALA A 73 13.29 -4.71 -11.70
CA ALA A 73 12.77 -5.26 -12.95
C ALA A 73 11.36 -5.84 -12.81
N LYS A 74 11.01 -6.52 -11.69
CA LYS A 74 9.63 -6.99 -11.47
C LYS A 74 8.66 -5.84 -11.29
N PHE A 75 9.06 -4.80 -10.56
CA PHE A 75 8.23 -3.62 -10.36
C PHE A 75 8.05 -2.80 -11.66
N THR A 76 9.03 -2.82 -12.57
CA THR A 76 8.83 -2.31 -13.95
C THR A 76 7.78 -3.12 -14.69
N LEU A 77 7.80 -4.46 -14.59
CA LEU A 77 6.76 -5.29 -15.22
C LEU A 77 5.37 -4.98 -14.66
N LEU A 78 5.25 -4.70 -13.36
CA LEU A 78 3.97 -4.29 -12.74
C LEU A 78 3.41 -3.03 -13.40
N ALA A 79 4.25 -2.01 -13.65
CA ALA A 79 3.87 -0.77 -14.32
C ALA A 79 3.49 -0.96 -15.80
N GLU A 80 3.89 -2.08 -16.43
CA GLU A 80 3.57 -2.38 -17.82
C GLU A 80 2.27 -3.18 -18.00
N ILE A 81 1.62 -3.61 -16.91
CA ILE A 81 0.37 -4.37 -16.96
C ILE A 81 -0.77 -3.45 -17.40
N ASP A 82 -1.54 -3.85 -18.42
CA ASP A 82 -2.72 -3.10 -18.86
C ASP A 82 -3.82 -3.13 -17.78
N VAL A 83 -4.10 -2.01 -17.12
CA VAL A 83 -5.10 -1.95 -16.04
C VAL A 83 -6.51 -1.66 -16.59
N PRO A 84 -7.51 -2.51 -16.30
CA PRO A 84 -8.89 -2.25 -16.68
C PRO A 84 -9.44 -0.98 -16.02
N ARG A 85 -10.33 -0.25 -16.71
CA ARG A 85 -10.88 1.05 -16.24
C ARG A 85 -11.41 1.03 -14.80
N GLN A 86 -12.05 -0.07 -14.40
CA GLN A 86 -12.62 -0.24 -13.05
C GLN A 86 -11.56 -0.28 -11.94
N PHE A 87 -10.30 -0.53 -12.29
CA PHE A 87 -9.14 -0.50 -11.41
C PHE A 87 -8.19 0.65 -11.77
N SER A 88 -8.65 1.72 -12.43
CA SER A 88 -7.77 2.83 -12.86
C SER A 88 -6.86 3.41 -11.77
N ALA A 89 -7.26 3.37 -10.48
CA ALA A 89 -6.38 3.76 -9.37
C ALA A 89 -5.13 2.86 -9.20
N VAL A 90 -5.15 1.64 -9.72
CA VAL A 90 -4.02 0.70 -9.71
C VAL A 90 -2.94 1.11 -10.70
N GLU A 91 -3.29 1.75 -11.82
CA GLU A 91 -2.32 2.22 -12.84
C GLU A 91 -1.30 3.17 -12.20
N ASP A 92 -1.78 4.28 -11.62
CA ASP A 92 -0.91 5.28 -10.98
C ASP A 92 -0.09 4.66 -9.83
N LEU A 93 -0.68 3.74 -9.07
CA LEU A 93 0.03 3.04 -8.00
C LEU A 93 1.13 2.12 -8.54
N ALA A 94 0.89 1.44 -9.67
CA ALA A 94 1.84 0.54 -10.31
C ALA A 94 3.02 1.32 -10.89
N ASP A 95 2.76 2.43 -11.57
CA ASP A 95 3.77 3.37 -12.06
C ASP A 95 4.63 3.91 -10.92
N GLU A 96 4.02 4.45 -9.87
CA GLU A 96 4.74 4.96 -8.69
C GLU A 96 5.58 3.85 -8.02
N ALA A 97 5.05 2.63 -7.94
CA ALA A 97 5.79 1.49 -7.39
C ALA A 97 7.04 1.16 -8.23
N GLY A 98 6.87 1.14 -9.55
CA GLY A 98 7.95 0.96 -10.53
C GLY A 98 9.06 1.98 -10.38
N GLU A 99 8.70 3.27 -10.40
CA GLU A 99 9.64 4.39 -10.25
C GLU A 99 10.39 4.32 -8.91
N TYR A 100 9.67 4.12 -7.80
CA TYR A 100 10.28 4.06 -6.48
C TYR A 100 11.22 2.87 -6.32
N MET A 101 10.88 1.69 -6.85
CA MET A 101 11.78 0.53 -6.73
C MET A 101 13.03 0.68 -7.61
N ALA A 102 12.89 1.25 -8.80
CA ALA A 102 14.03 1.56 -9.67
C ALA A 102 14.99 2.57 -9.01
N GLU A 103 14.45 3.63 -8.41
CA GLU A 103 15.24 4.62 -7.67
C GLU A 103 15.93 3.98 -6.45
N ALA A 104 15.23 3.10 -5.71
CA ALA A 104 15.83 2.38 -4.59
C ALA A 104 17.03 1.52 -5.02
N ALA A 105 16.90 0.73 -6.10
CA ALA A 105 17.98 -0.10 -6.61
C ALA A 105 19.18 0.75 -7.06
N SER A 106 18.92 1.84 -7.77
CA SER A 106 19.94 2.82 -8.19
C SER A 106 20.71 3.39 -6.99
N LEU A 107 19.99 3.89 -5.97
CA LEU A 107 20.59 4.47 -4.78
C LEU A 107 21.36 3.44 -3.95
N TYR A 108 20.89 2.19 -3.85
CA TYR A 108 21.69 1.14 -3.21
C TYR A 108 23.01 0.89 -3.97
N ARG A 109 22.98 0.86 -5.31
CA ARG A 109 24.22 0.75 -6.09
C ARG A 109 25.15 1.93 -5.86
N GLU A 110 24.62 3.15 -5.77
CA GLU A 110 25.43 4.34 -5.43
C GLU A 110 26.03 4.21 -4.02
N ALA A 111 25.22 3.83 -3.03
CA ALA A 111 25.65 3.76 -1.64
C ALA A 111 26.77 2.75 -1.39
N TYR A 112 26.80 1.65 -2.16
CA TYR A 112 27.79 0.58 -2.03
C TYR A 112 28.86 0.59 -3.13
N GLY A 113 28.68 1.33 -4.21
CA GLY A 113 29.56 1.35 -5.38
C GLY A 113 30.72 2.36 -5.30
N GLY A 114 30.71 3.25 -4.31
CA GLY A 114 31.80 4.20 -4.04
C GLY A 114 33.02 3.56 -3.36
N GLU A 115 34.06 4.36 -3.12
CA GLU A 115 35.25 3.92 -2.35
C GLU A 115 34.89 3.59 -0.89
N GLU A 116 33.91 4.30 -0.33
CA GLU A 116 33.38 4.11 1.01
C GLU A 116 31.85 4.00 0.96
N TYR A 117 31.28 3.21 1.87
CA TYR A 117 29.84 3.09 2.04
C TYR A 117 29.21 4.43 2.45
N ASN A 118 28.13 4.83 1.77
CA ASN A 118 27.39 6.05 2.06
C ASN A 118 26.04 5.77 2.75
N GLU A 119 26.01 5.90 4.08
CA GLU A 119 24.83 5.65 4.91
C GLU A 119 23.63 6.55 4.57
N ASN A 120 23.87 7.81 4.20
CA ASN A 120 22.78 8.74 3.85
C ASN A 120 22.09 8.32 2.55
N VAL A 121 22.87 7.87 1.56
CA VAL A 121 22.33 7.36 0.28
C VAL A 121 21.60 6.04 0.49
N ALA A 122 22.14 5.13 1.30
CA ALA A 122 21.46 3.89 1.64
C ALA A 122 20.14 4.13 2.41
N SER A 123 20.09 5.14 3.28
CA SER A 123 18.87 5.52 3.99
C SER A 123 17.81 6.05 3.03
N ALA A 124 18.20 6.88 2.06
CA ALA A 124 17.30 7.32 1.00
C ALA A 124 16.80 6.15 0.14
N ALA A 125 17.69 5.21 -0.23
CA ALA A 125 17.32 3.99 -0.96
C ALA A 125 16.24 3.19 -0.20
N LEU A 126 16.41 3.03 1.12
CA LEU A 126 15.43 2.34 1.97
C LEU A 126 14.08 3.07 2.02
N GLU A 127 14.06 4.41 2.03
CA GLU A 127 12.81 5.16 1.96
C GLU A 127 12.05 4.88 0.66
N TYR A 128 12.74 4.90 -0.48
CA TYR A 128 12.13 4.59 -1.78
C TYR A 128 11.67 3.14 -1.88
N TYR A 129 12.46 2.18 -1.40
CA TYR A 129 12.06 0.77 -1.31
C TYR A 129 10.75 0.62 -0.51
N ASN A 130 10.65 1.27 0.66
CA ASN A 130 9.45 1.22 1.49
C ASN A 130 8.24 1.86 0.81
N ARG A 131 8.43 2.95 0.05
CA ARG A 131 7.35 3.57 -0.73
C ARG A 131 6.86 2.62 -1.81
N ALA A 132 7.75 1.97 -2.56
CA ALA A 132 7.38 0.99 -3.58
C ALA A 132 6.58 -0.19 -3.01
N VAL A 133 7.08 -0.81 -1.93
CA VAL A 133 6.39 -1.92 -1.26
C VAL A 133 5.01 -1.49 -0.74
N LYS A 134 4.90 -0.26 -0.23
CA LYS A 134 3.63 0.30 0.23
C LYS A 134 2.62 0.50 -0.90
N ARG A 135 3.05 0.87 -2.10
CA ARG A 135 2.17 0.93 -3.28
C ARG A 135 1.67 -0.44 -3.69
N LEU A 136 2.55 -1.44 -3.68
CA LEU A 136 2.16 -2.83 -3.92
C LEU A 136 1.10 -3.33 -2.92
N ASP A 137 1.23 -2.95 -1.64
CA ASP A 137 0.23 -3.25 -0.62
C ASP A 137 -1.14 -2.59 -0.90
N TYR A 138 -1.15 -1.35 -1.37
CA TYR A 138 -2.40 -0.68 -1.76
C TYR A 138 -3.06 -1.31 -2.97
N ILE A 139 -2.28 -1.69 -3.98
CA ILE A 139 -2.79 -2.45 -5.14
C ILE A 139 -3.43 -3.75 -4.66
N SER A 140 -2.76 -4.47 -3.76
CA SER A 140 -3.29 -5.70 -3.15
C SER A 140 -4.64 -5.48 -2.45
N GLN A 141 -4.77 -4.41 -1.65
CA GLN A 141 -6.03 -4.05 -0.98
C GLN A 141 -7.15 -3.73 -1.98
N ILE A 142 -6.88 -2.89 -2.99
CA ILE A 142 -7.86 -2.51 -4.02
C ILE A 142 -8.37 -3.75 -4.77
N LEU A 143 -7.48 -4.66 -5.16
CA LEU A 143 -7.85 -5.89 -5.86
C LEU A 143 -8.68 -6.86 -5.00
N GLN A 144 -8.61 -6.74 -3.67
CA GLN A 144 -9.43 -7.48 -2.72
C GLN A 144 -10.77 -6.77 -2.39
N GLY A 145 -11.00 -5.59 -2.97
CA GLY A 145 -12.17 -4.76 -2.69
C GLY A 145 -12.07 -3.96 -1.38
N GLU A 146 -10.86 -3.69 -0.92
CA GLU A 146 -10.58 -2.91 0.29
C GLU A 146 -10.05 -1.51 -0.08
N LEU A 147 -10.48 -0.49 0.66
CA LEU A 147 -9.94 0.86 0.50
C LEU A 147 -8.60 0.96 1.23
N PRO A 148 -7.52 1.38 0.55
CA PRO A 148 -6.25 1.69 1.21
C PRO A 148 -6.43 2.68 2.35
N THR A 149 -5.98 2.31 3.55
CA THR A 149 -6.09 3.16 4.74
C THR A 149 -4.86 4.08 4.88
N ASP A 150 -4.78 5.14 4.07
CA ASP A 150 -3.81 6.22 4.29
C ASP A 150 -4.27 7.57 3.71
N ALA A 151 -3.90 8.66 4.39
CA ALA A 151 -4.32 10.02 4.07
C ALA A 151 -3.73 10.58 2.76
N SER A 152 -2.78 9.88 2.14
CA SER A 152 -2.12 10.32 0.90
C SER A 152 -2.81 9.87 -0.39
N ILE A 153 -3.88 9.07 -0.31
CA ILE A 153 -4.61 8.59 -1.49
C ILE A 153 -5.95 9.30 -1.59
N THR A 154 -6.20 9.94 -2.73
CA THR A 154 -7.54 10.44 -3.09
C THR A 154 -8.14 9.49 -4.11
N ILE A 155 -9.06 8.62 -3.68
CA ILE A 155 -9.83 7.80 -4.62
C ILE A 155 -10.98 8.65 -5.17
N ILE A 156 -10.88 9.06 -6.42
CA ILE A 156 -11.96 9.73 -7.13
C ILE A 156 -12.84 8.64 -7.73
N THR A 157 -13.92 8.28 -7.04
CA THR A 157 -14.92 7.37 -7.59
C THR A 157 -15.74 8.10 -8.65
N GLU A 158 -15.32 8.00 -9.91
CA GLU A 158 -16.22 8.33 -11.03
C GLU A 158 -17.24 7.20 -11.19
N ASN A 159 -18.24 7.22 -10.30
CA ASN A 159 -19.46 6.42 -10.31
C ASN A 159 -19.27 4.90 -10.07
N GLU A 160 -19.59 4.47 -8.85
CA GLU A 160 -19.87 3.07 -8.45
C GLU A 160 -18.88 2.01 -9.00
N ALA A 161 -17.64 1.99 -8.51
CA ALA A 161 -16.81 0.79 -8.63
C ALA A 161 -17.43 -0.32 -7.76
N PRO A 162 -17.93 -1.43 -8.34
CA PRO A 162 -18.59 -2.47 -7.57
C PRO A 162 -17.53 -3.31 -6.86
N GLY A 163 -17.41 -3.19 -5.53
CA GLY A 163 -16.55 -4.08 -4.76
C GLY A 163 -15.99 -3.53 -3.46
N PHE A 164 -16.05 -2.22 -3.21
CA PHE A 164 -15.62 -1.68 -1.93
C PHE A 164 -16.59 -2.06 -0.82
N LYS A 165 -16.10 -2.75 0.20
CA LYS A 165 -16.84 -2.92 1.44
C LYS A 165 -16.92 -1.55 2.12
N GLU A 166 -18.10 -0.94 2.16
CA GLU A 166 -18.36 0.17 3.07
C GLU A 166 -18.21 -0.35 4.50
N ASP A 167 -17.14 0.04 5.17
CA ASP A 167 -17.11 -0.04 6.63
C ASP A 167 -18.15 0.96 7.14
N SER A 168 -19.23 0.42 7.72
CA SER A 168 -20.28 1.18 8.38
C SER A 168 -19.68 1.98 9.54
N GLN A 169 -19.27 3.21 9.28
CA GLN A 169 -18.90 4.14 10.33
C GLN A 169 -20.20 4.67 10.94
N GLU A 170 -20.51 4.20 12.15
CA GLU A 170 -21.61 4.72 12.96
C GLU A 170 -21.41 6.23 13.18
N ASP A 171 -22.33 6.97 12.57
CA ASP A 171 -22.61 8.38 12.81
C ASP A 171 -22.91 8.60 14.29
N SER A 172 -21.94 9.15 15.02
CA SER A 172 -22.21 9.89 16.25
C SER A 172 -22.09 11.38 15.94
N GLY A 173 -23.14 11.90 15.32
CA GLY A 173 -23.35 13.32 15.15
C GLY A 173 -23.27 14.06 16.49
N ASN A 174 -22.19 14.80 16.67
CA ASN A 174 -22.14 15.89 17.63
C ASN A 174 -21.68 17.15 16.92
N THR A 175 -22.64 17.98 16.48
CA THR A 175 -22.44 19.43 16.44
C THR A 175 -23.78 20.14 16.30
N GLY A 176 -24.05 21.11 17.18
CA GLY A 176 -24.96 22.21 16.86
C GLY A 176 -25.92 22.60 17.99
N ASP A 177 -25.40 23.26 19.03
CA ASP A 177 -26.14 24.34 19.67
C ASP A 177 -25.70 25.64 18.97
N PRO A 178 -26.63 26.49 18.52
CA PRO A 178 -26.69 27.80 19.16
C PRO A 178 -28.11 28.36 19.32
N ASP A 179 -28.37 28.85 20.54
CA ASP A 179 -29.08 30.09 20.88
C ASP A 179 -30.39 30.43 20.14
N GLY A 180 -31.49 30.28 20.89
CA GLY A 180 -32.79 30.87 20.58
C GLY A 180 -33.68 30.97 21.84
N GLU A 181 -33.44 31.96 22.68
CA GLU A 181 -34.40 32.48 23.67
C GLU A 181 -35.25 33.61 23.04
N PRO A 182 -36.34 34.11 23.67
CA PRO A 182 -37.16 33.55 24.77
C PRO A 182 -38.68 33.66 24.47
N GLU A 183 -39.54 32.97 25.24
CA GLU A 183 -40.79 33.54 25.80
C GLU A 183 -41.57 32.48 26.60
N GLY A 184 -41.93 32.82 27.83
CA GLY A 184 -42.73 31.96 28.71
C GLY A 184 -42.82 32.52 30.13
N THR A 185 -43.67 33.52 30.32
CA THR A 185 -44.07 34.08 31.62
C THR A 185 -44.94 33.09 32.40
N ASP A 186 -44.56 32.75 33.64
CA ASP A 186 -45.28 33.09 34.88
C ASP A 186 -44.83 32.18 36.05
N THR A 187 -44.45 32.83 37.15
CA THR A 187 -44.05 32.33 38.48
C THR A 187 -45.31 31.98 39.32
N PRO A 188 -45.30 31.56 40.63
CA PRO A 188 -44.19 31.33 41.60
C PRO A 188 -44.38 30.12 42.59
N SER A 189 -43.51 30.11 43.62
CA SER A 189 -43.54 29.41 44.93
C SER A 189 -42.81 28.06 44.97
N GLU A 190 -41.95 27.74 45.96
CA GLU A 190 -41.61 28.39 47.22
C GLU A 190 -40.29 27.80 47.76
N SER A 191 -39.55 28.65 48.50
CA SER A 191 -38.49 28.44 49.50
C SER A 191 -38.18 27.02 50.03
N VAL A 192 -36.94 26.64 50.37
CA VAL A 192 -36.18 26.95 51.63
C VAL A 192 -34.78 26.27 51.54
N PRO A 193 -33.74 26.72 52.28
CA PRO A 193 -32.35 26.78 51.80
C PRO A 193 -31.33 25.85 52.51
N SER A 194 -30.11 25.87 51.93
CA SER A 194 -28.74 25.85 52.49
C SER A 194 -28.41 25.11 53.79
N GLU A 195 -27.39 24.23 53.70
CA GLU A 195 -26.04 24.44 54.29
C GLU A 195 -24.97 23.85 53.35
#